data_AF-A0A957N4H5-F1
#
_entry.id   AF-A0A957N4H5-F1
#
_cell.length_a   1.000
_cell.length_b   1.000
_cell.length_c   1.000
_cell.angle_alpha   90.00
_cell.angle_beta   90.00
_cell.angle_gamma   90.00
#
_symmetry.space_group_name_H-M   'P 1'
#
loop_
_entity.id
_entity.type
_entity.pdbx_description
1 polymer ?
#
loop_
_entity_poly.entity_id
_entity_poly.type
_entity_poly.pdbx_seq_one_letter_code
_entity_poly.pdbx_strand_id
1 'polypeptide(L)'
;EPLPGLAYDSQRLSNLAKYLPGLLGDPSTAATLDTVLPMLPSLDLNADVSFTGEPIGELALPEVDVTVGDDGSLNAFGMTLPGASLDAATLQTLQDANVQALNVDVNSDGLFAAVNGKALPSIAWNDDSINALSGVAASVAGMDEATIGGLLNMVRGTGIKANLALPVGAGQTPAEIPAEIDRTVQPADLGDLSTPTIHLDATFDSNGNLTSLGTIGADDLSALGVNLGIALPPQVLDLMKSLNANELSIAIEGNKLNVDAAGQNILSIDHDADSLAALIDLASGFLGNSPLSDPGLQQLLNNVILPLVPGSDVQINVRIQ
;
A
#
# COMPACT_ATOMS: atom_id res chain seq x y z
N GLU A 1 12.19 -15.88 -39.62
CA GLU A 1 13.50 -15.54 -39.03
C GLU A 1 13.27 -15.02 -37.63
N PRO A 2 14.12 -15.33 -36.63
CA PRO A 2 14.12 -14.58 -35.38
C PRO A 2 14.40 -13.11 -35.71
N LEU A 3 13.63 -12.19 -35.11
CA LEU A 3 13.87 -10.77 -35.26
C LEU A 3 15.30 -10.43 -34.78
N PRO A 4 16.00 -9.49 -35.41
CA PRO A 4 17.31 -9.05 -34.94
C PRO A 4 17.18 -8.45 -33.54
N GLY A 5 17.75 -9.13 -32.53
CA GLY A 5 17.83 -8.60 -31.18
C GLY A 5 18.79 -7.41 -31.09
N LEU A 6 18.39 -6.36 -30.36
CA LEU A 6 19.25 -5.23 -30.05
C LEU A 6 20.10 -5.57 -28.82
N ALA A 7 21.32 -6.06 -29.05
CA ALA A 7 22.29 -6.22 -27.96
C ALA A 7 22.78 -4.85 -27.48
N TYR A 8 22.61 -4.57 -26.20
CA TYR A 8 23.11 -3.38 -25.52
C TYR A 8 24.18 -3.74 -24.49
N ASP A 9 25.13 -2.83 -24.27
CA ASP A 9 26.16 -2.91 -23.24
C ASP A 9 26.30 -1.52 -22.58
N SER A 10 26.98 -1.46 -21.44
CA SER A 10 27.15 -0.22 -20.67
C SER A 10 27.79 0.90 -21.50
N GLN A 11 28.71 0.56 -22.42
CA GLN A 11 29.38 1.54 -23.27
C GLN A 11 28.44 2.11 -24.36
N ARG A 12 27.59 1.28 -24.96
CA ARG A 12 26.57 1.69 -25.93
C ARG A 12 25.49 2.54 -25.28
N LEU A 13 25.04 2.15 -24.08
CA LEU A 13 24.07 2.91 -23.31
C LEU A 13 24.62 4.28 -22.88
N SER A 14 25.86 4.35 -22.38
CA SER A 14 26.52 5.64 -22.08
C SER A 14 26.71 6.53 -23.30
N ASN A 15 26.84 5.94 -24.50
CA ASN A 15 26.90 6.72 -25.72
C ASN A 15 25.52 7.20 -26.15
N LEU A 16 24.47 6.38 -26.01
CA LEU A 16 23.09 6.78 -26.26
C LEU A 16 22.64 7.90 -25.32
N ALA A 17 23.03 7.83 -24.04
CA ALA A 17 22.73 8.81 -23.00
C ALA A 17 23.14 10.24 -23.39
N LYS A 18 24.21 10.41 -24.18
CA LYS A 18 24.69 11.72 -24.65
C LYS A 18 23.74 12.40 -25.65
N TYR A 19 22.88 11.62 -26.30
CA TYR A 19 21.96 12.09 -27.34
C TYR A 19 20.51 12.15 -26.85
N LEU A 20 20.18 11.40 -25.80
CA LEU A 20 18.83 11.31 -25.22
C LEU A 20 18.27 12.67 -24.74
N PRO A 21 19.03 13.58 -24.10
CA PRO A 21 18.51 14.90 -23.70
C PRO A 21 17.99 15.73 -24.88
N GLY A 22 18.61 15.60 -26.06
CA GLY A 22 18.17 16.28 -27.29
C GLY A 22 16.94 15.64 -27.95
N LEU A 23 16.63 14.39 -27.61
CA LEU A 23 15.50 13.61 -28.13
C LEU A 23 14.28 13.65 -27.21
N LEU A 24 14.49 13.71 -25.90
CA LEU A 24 13.44 13.60 -24.89
C LEU A 24 12.82 14.95 -24.50
N GLY A 25 13.50 16.07 -24.77
CA GLY A 25 12.94 17.43 -24.64
C GLY A 25 12.64 17.90 -23.21
N ASP A 26 12.62 17.01 -22.22
CA ASP A 26 12.31 17.29 -20.82
C ASP A 26 13.55 17.04 -19.91
N PRO A 27 14.01 18.05 -19.15
CA PRO A 27 15.08 17.92 -18.16
C PRO A 27 14.81 16.87 -17.06
N SER A 28 13.53 16.65 -16.70
CA SER A 28 13.17 15.70 -15.63
C SER A 28 13.46 14.26 -16.04
N THR A 29 13.17 13.92 -17.30
CA THR A 29 13.42 12.59 -17.87
C THR A 29 14.92 12.30 -17.97
N ALA A 30 15.76 13.31 -18.23
CA ALA A 30 17.21 13.15 -18.29
C ALA A 30 17.82 12.74 -16.94
N ALA A 31 17.34 13.33 -15.83
CA ALA A 31 17.79 12.98 -14.48
C ALA A 31 17.39 11.54 -14.07
N THR A 32 16.17 11.12 -14.41
CA THR A 32 15.74 9.73 -14.24
C THR A 32 16.60 8.78 -15.07
N LEU A 33 16.94 9.17 -16.29
CA LEU A 33 17.76 8.35 -17.19
C LEU A 33 19.17 8.14 -16.66
N ASP A 34 19.83 9.18 -16.13
CA ASP A 34 21.16 9.07 -15.54
C ASP A 34 21.19 8.09 -14.36
N THR A 35 20.07 7.96 -13.65
CA THR A 35 19.89 6.98 -12.57
C THR A 35 19.63 5.57 -13.10
N VAL A 36 18.82 5.42 -14.15
CA VAL A 36 18.36 4.11 -14.65
C VAL A 36 19.33 3.45 -15.64
N LEU A 37 20.01 4.24 -16.48
CA LEU A 37 20.95 3.75 -17.50
C LEU A 37 22.04 2.80 -16.97
N PRO A 38 22.66 3.07 -15.79
CA PRO A 38 23.61 2.15 -15.19
C PRO A 38 23.01 0.81 -14.74
N MET A 39 21.69 0.77 -14.48
CA MET A 39 20.96 -0.42 -14.00
C MET A 39 20.44 -1.30 -15.15
N LEU A 40 20.26 -0.74 -16.35
CA LEU A 40 19.74 -1.48 -17.51
C LEU A 40 20.52 -2.76 -17.87
N PRO A 41 21.88 -2.80 -17.82
CA PRO A 41 22.64 -4.02 -18.12
C PRO A 41 22.38 -5.19 -17.18
N SER A 42 21.92 -4.92 -15.96
CA SER A 42 21.57 -5.93 -14.96
C SER A 42 20.10 -6.35 -14.99
N LEU A 43 19.27 -5.67 -15.78
CA LEU A 43 17.85 -6.00 -15.94
C LEU A 43 17.68 -6.92 -17.16
N ASP A 44 16.98 -8.03 -16.98
CA ASP A 44 16.52 -8.89 -18.08
C ASP A 44 15.27 -8.26 -18.73
N LEU A 45 15.50 -7.21 -19.53
CA LEU A 45 14.43 -6.49 -20.21
C LEU A 45 14.17 -7.10 -21.58
N ASN A 46 12.95 -7.60 -21.79
CA ASN A 46 12.46 -7.93 -23.12
C ASN A 46 11.64 -6.76 -23.66
N ALA A 47 12.13 -6.11 -24.70
CA ALA A 47 11.44 -5.01 -25.38
C ALA A 47 11.10 -5.42 -26.81
N ASP A 48 9.80 -5.56 -27.08
CA ASP A 48 9.29 -5.84 -28.43
C ASP A 48 8.99 -4.52 -29.16
N VAL A 49 9.55 -4.34 -30.36
CA VAL A 49 9.39 -3.12 -31.16
C VAL A 49 8.51 -3.39 -32.38
N SER A 50 7.33 -2.75 -32.43
CA SER A 50 6.43 -2.81 -33.57
C SER A 50 6.79 -1.80 -34.65
N PHE A 51 6.97 -2.32 -35.87
CA PHE A 51 7.07 -1.49 -37.07
C PHE A 51 5.75 -1.40 -37.84
N THR A 52 4.69 -2.07 -37.36
CA THR A 52 3.37 -2.10 -38.01
C THR A 52 2.36 -1.17 -37.34
N GLY A 53 2.72 -0.55 -36.21
CA GLY A 53 1.83 0.34 -35.44
C GLY A 53 0.89 -0.39 -34.47
N GLU A 54 0.89 -1.72 -34.48
CA GLU A 54 0.17 -2.54 -33.51
C GLU A 54 1.02 -2.74 -32.25
N PRO A 55 0.50 -2.54 -31.03
CA PRO A 55 1.26 -2.79 -29.81
C PRO A 55 1.68 -4.26 -29.74
N ILE A 56 2.98 -4.52 -29.63
CA ILE A 56 3.50 -5.87 -29.37
C ILE A 56 4.00 -5.92 -27.93
N GLY A 57 3.34 -6.74 -27.12
CA GLY A 57 3.77 -7.09 -25.77
C GLY A 57 3.56 -6.01 -24.72
N GLU A 58 3.24 -6.47 -23.52
CA GLU A 58 3.33 -5.65 -22.31
C GLU A 58 4.79 -5.69 -21.83
N LEU A 59 5.41 -4.51 -21.65
CA LEU A 59 6.73 -4.43 -21.03
C LEU A 59 6.57 -4.80 -19.55
N ALA A 60 6.89 -6.04 -19.19
CA ALA A 60 6.93 -6.47 -17.80
C ALA A 60 8.29 -6.13 -17.19
N LEU A 61 8.30 -5.39 -16.08
CA LEU A 61 9.52 -5.19 -15.30
C LEU A 61 9.81 -6.46 -14.49
N PRO A 62 11.08 -6.91 -14.44
CA PRO A 62 11.46 -8.00 -13.56
C PRO A 62 11.29 -7.56 -12.10
N GLU A 63 11.12 -8.55 -11.23
CA GLU A 63 11.14 -8.35 -9.79
C GLU A 63 12.49 -7.80 -9.32
N VAL A 64 12.43 -6.79 -8.45
CA VAL A 64 13.61 -6.09 -7.95
C VAL A 64 13.98 -6.63 -6.57
N ASP A 65 15.08 -7.39 -6.51
CA ASP A 65 15.67 -7.80 -5.24
C ASP A 65 16.50 -6.65 -4.64
N VAL A 66 16.06 -6.19 -3.47
CA VAL A 66 16.68 -5.13 -2.68
C VAL A 66 17.20 -5.73 -1.38
N THR A 67 18.49 -5.60 -1.09
CA THR A 67 19.08 -5.96 0.20
C THR A 67 19.32 -4.72 1.03
N VAL A 68 18.84 -4.73 2.26
CA VAL A 68 19.09 -3.68 3.26
C VAL A 68 20.40 -4.01 3.99
N GLY A 69 21.33 -3.07 4.04
CA GLY A 69 22.56 -3.17 4.83
C GLY A 69 22.31 -2.92 6.32
N ASP A 70 23.24 -3.32 7.18
CA ASP A 70 23.18 -3.07 8.63
C ASP A 70 23.11 -1.57 8.99
N ASP A 71 23.55 -0.71 8.08
CA ASP A 71 23.50 0.75 8.18
C ASP A 71 22.23 1.37 7.57
N GLY A 72 21.29 0.55 7.09
CA GLY A 72 20.08 0.98 6.41
C GLY A 72 20.25 1.29 4.91
N SER A 73 21.45 1.12 4.35
CA SER A 73 21.66 1.30 2.90
C SER A 73 20.82 0.32 2.08
N LEU A 74 20.21 0.79 0.99
CA LEU A 74 19.48 -0.07 0.06
C LEU A 74 20.39 -0.48 -1.08
N ASN A 75 20.48 -1.78 -1.35
CA ASN A 75 21.33 -2.33 -2.40
C ASN A 75 20.46 -3.13 -3.37
N ALA A 76 20.47 -2.77 -4.65
CA ALA A 76 19.78 -3.50 -5.71
C ALA A 76 20.73 -3.70 -6.89
N PHE A 77 20.59 -4.80 -7.62
CA PHE A 77 21.42 -5.10 -8.79
C PHE A 77 22.95 -5.08 -8.51
N GLY A 78 23.34 -5.44 -7.28
CA GLY A 78 24.75 -5.43 -6.85
C GLY A 78 25.33 -4.03 -6.63
N MET A 79 24.49 -2.98 -6.54
CA MET A 79 24.90 -1.60 -6.31
C MET A 79 24.10 -0.97 -5.17
N THR A 80 24.70 -0.04 -4.43
CA THR A 80 23.98 0.79 -3.45
C THR A 80 23.16 1.85 -4.18
N LEU A 81 21.88 1.96 -3.85
CA LEU A 81 20.95 2.93 -4.43
C LEU A 81 21.25 4.34 -3.88
N PRO A 82 21.67 5.30 -4.72
CA PRO A 82 22.01 6.64 -4.26
C PRO A 82 20.79 7.35 -3.68
N GLY A 83 20.93 7.92 -2.47
CA GLY A 83 19.89 8.72 -1.83
C GLY A 83 18.71 7.92 -1.27
N ALA A 84 18.76 6.58 -1.32
CA ALA A 84 17.75 5.70 -0.76
C ALA A 84 18.32 4.89 0.41
N SER A 85 17.77 5.09 1.60
CA SER A 85 18.13 4.37 2.82
C SER A 85 16.93 4.26 3.75
N LEU A 86 16.85 3.17 4.50
CA LEU A 86 15.98 3.10 5.67
C LEU A 86 16.67 3.83 6.82
N ASP A 87 15.94 4.69 7.51
CA ASP A 87 16.48 5.32 8.71
C ASP A 87 16.68 4.27 9.82
N ALA A 88 17.63 4.54 10.72
CA ALA A 88 18.02 3.58 11.75
C ALA A 88 16.88 3.23 12.71
N ALA A 89 15.94 4.15 12.97
CA ALA A 89 14.81 3.87 13.85
C ALA A 89 13.83 2.91 13.17
N THR A 90 13.49 3.15 11.91
CA THR A 90 12.65 2.24 11.12
C THR A 90 13.29 0.86 10.96
N LEU A 91 14.59 0.80 10.65
CA LEU A 91 15.31 -0.48 10.55
C LEU A 91 15.26 -1.24 11.89
N GLN A 92 15.51 -0.56 13.00
CA GLN A 92 15.43 -1.18 14.33
C GLN A 92 14.00 -1.68 14.63
N THR A 93 12.98 -0.88 14.33
CA THR A 93 11.58 -1.30 14.52
C THR A 93 11.24 -2.55 13.70
N LEU A 94 11.68 -2.61 12.45
CA LEU A 94 11.50 -3.78 11.59
C LEU A 94 12.24 -5.01 12.14
N GLN A 95 13.47 -4.83 12.63
CA GLN A 95 14.25 -5.90 13.27
C GLN A 95 13.61 -6.40 14.57
N ASP A 96 13.09 -5.50 15.40
CA ASP A 96 12.40 -5.82 16.65
C ASP A 96 11.10 -6.58 16.38
N ALA A 97 10.40 -6.24 15.29
CA ALA A 97 9.26 -6.99 14.76
C ALA A 97 9.65 -8.29 14.02
N ASN A 98 10.94 -8.66 14.03
CA ASN A 98 11.49 -9.83 13.34
C ASN A 98 11.19 -9.87 11.83
N VAL A 99 11.11 -8.70 11.19
CA VAL A 99 10.94 -8.58 9.74
C VAL A 99 12.28 -8.83 9.06
N GLN A 100 12.33 -9.89 8.25
CA GLN A 100 13.52 -10.33 7.50
C GLN A 100 13.29 -10.30 5.98
N ALA A 101 12.02 -10.39 5.54
CA ALA A 101 11.61 -10.14 4.17
C ALA A 101 10.33 -9.31 4.10
N LEU A 102 10.30 -8.38 3.17
CA LEU A 102 9.11 -7.63 2.77
C LEU A 102 8.95 -7.75 1.25
N ASN A 103 7.85 -8.34 0.82
CA ASN A 103 7.49 -8.45 -0.60
C ASN A 103 6.40 -7.44 -0.90
N VAL A 104 6.54 -6.71 -2.00
CA VAL A 104 5.57 -5.70 -2.44
C VAL A 104 5.33 -5.89 -3.94
N ASP A 105 4.06 -5.96 -4.33
CA ASP A 105 3.60 -6.04 -5.71
C ASP A 105 2.49 -5.00 -5.90
N VAL A 106 2.78 -3.95 -6.66
CA VAL A 106 1.86 -2.85 -6.95
C VAL A 106 1.62 -2.77 -8.44
N ASN A 107 0.37 -2.77 -8.86
CA ASN A 107 -0.01 -2.73 -10.28
C ASN A 107 -1.30 -1.90 -10.49
N SER A 108 -1.86 -1.93 -11.70
CA SER A 108 -3.09 -1.20 -12.03
C SER A 108 -4.28 -1.59 -11.16
N ASP A 109 -4.31 -2.82 -10.66
CA ASP A 109 -5.47 -3.42 -10.00
C ASP A 109 -5.36 -3.32 -8.47
N GLY A 110 -4.15 -3.17 -7.93
CA GLY A 110 -3.96 -3.11 -6.48
C GLY A 110 -2.52 -3.14 -5.97
N LEU A 111 -2.43 -3.22 -4.64
CA LEU A 111 -1.23 -3.45 -3.85
C LEU A 111 -1.39 -4.76 -3.08
N PHE A 112 -0.47 -5.67 -3.33
CA PHE A 112 -0.24 -6.84 -2.52
C PHE A 112 1.07 -6.68 -1.76
N ALA A 113 1.09 -7.08 -0.49
CA ALA A 113 2.30 -7.09 0.31
C ALA A 113 2.36 -8.33 1.19
N ALA A 114 3.57 -8.74 1.56
CA ALA A 114 3.79 -9.83 2.51
C ALA A 114 5.02 -9.57 3.37
N VAL A 115 4.98 -10.05 4.60
CA VAL A 115 6.10 -9.99 5.54
C VAL A 115 6.49 -11.41 5.94
N ASN A 116 7.76 -11.76 5.75
CA ASN A 116 8.30 -13.10 6.00
C ASN A 116 7.46 -14.21 5.35
N GLY A 117 6.93 -13.95 4.14
CA GLY A 117 6.06 -14.88 3.40
C GLY A 117 4.61 -14.97 3.87
N LYS A 118 4.21 -14.21 4.90
CA LYS A 118 2.80 -14.07 5.30
C LYS A 118 2.15 -12.91 4.57
N ALA A 119 1.07 -13.16 3.85
CA ALA A 119 0.31 -12.09 3.19
C ALA A 119 -0.19 -11.05 4.20
N LEU A 120 -0.11 -9.78 3.81
CA LEU A 120 -0.83 -8.68 4.45
C LEU A 120 -2.15 -8.45 3.71
N PRO A 121 -3.11 -7.70 4.28
CA PRO A 121 -4.32 -7.34 3.58
C PRO A 121 -3.96 -6.63 2.27
N SER A 122 -4.57 -7.07 1.17
CA SER A 122 -4.31 -6.48 -0.14
C SER A 122 -5.32 -5.39 -0.45
N ILE A 123 -4.84 -4.32 -1.06
CA ILE A 123 -5.65 -3.18 -1.45
C ILE A 123 -5.97 -3.33 -2.93
N ALA A 124 -7.23 -3.28 -3.30
CA ALA A 124 -7.69 -3.18 -4.67
C ALA A 124 -8.30 -1.79 -4.92
N TRP A 125 -8.08 -1.28 -6.12
CA TRP A 125 -8.63 0.01 -6.59
C TRP A 125 -9.02 -0.09 -8.05
N ASN A 126 -9.66 0.95 -8.55
CA ASN A 126 -9.94 1.14 -9.97
C ASN A 126 -9.27 2.44 -10.46
N ASP A 127 -9.35 2.68 -11.77
CA ASP A 127 -8.74 3.85 -12.41
C ASP A 127 -9.24 5.19 -11.82
N ASP A 128 -10.52 5.26 -11.45
CA ASP A 128 -11.12 6.47 -10.87
C ASP A 128 -10.60 6.71 -9.45
N SER A 129 -10.45 5.65 -8.65
CA SER A 129 -9.97 5.78 -7.27
C SER A 129 -8.49 6.08 -7.13
N ILE A 130 -7.63 5.51 -7.97
CA ILE A 130 -6.19 5.79 -7.89
C ILE A 130 -5.88 7.27 -8.20
N ASN A 131 -6.70 7.93 -9.01
CA ASN A 131 -6.60 9.38 -9.24
C ASN A 131 -6.98 10.17 -7.98
N ALA A 132 -8.07 9.79 -7.30
CA ALA A 132 -8.51 10.44 -6.07
C ALA A 132 -7.50 10.27 -4.91
N LEU A 133 -6.84 9.11 -4.85
CA LEU A 133 -5.84 8.80 -3.83
C LEU A 133 -4.50 9.52 -4.04
N SER A 134 -4.21 10.01 -5.25
CA SER A 134 -2.93 10.68 -5.55
C SER A 134 -2.66 11.90 -4.65
N GLY A 135 -3.68 12.71 -4.37
CA GLY A 135 -3.58 13.87 -3.48
C GLY A 135 -3.35 13.50 -2.01
N VAL A 136 -3.94 12.39 -1.56
CA VAL A 136 -3.70 11.85 -0.21
C VAL A 136 -2.30 11.26 -0.13
N ALA A 137 -1.89 10.46 -1.13
CA ALA A 137 -0.59 9.81 -1.19
C ALA A 137 0.57 10.81 -1.17
N ALA A 138 0.47 11.93 -1.90
CA ALA A 138 1.49 12.99 -1.86
C ALA A 138 1.67 13.56 -0.45
N SER A 139 0.58 13.81 0.26
CA SER A 139 0.62 14.34 1.63
C SER A 139 1.19 13.35 2.65
N VAL A 140 0.87 12.07 2.50
CA VAL A 140 1.31 11.00 3.42
C VAL A 140 2.77 10.63 3.17
N ALA A 141 3.17 10.49 1.91
CA ALA A 141 4.52 10.11 1.53
C ALA A 141 5.53 11.27 1.64
N GLY A 142 5.06 12.51 1.83
CA GLY A 142 5.92 13.69 1.81
C GLY A 142 6.61 13.90 0.45
N MET A 143 6.04 13.34 -0.62
CA MET A 143 6.56 13.42 -1.99
C MET A 143 5.86 14.54 -2.75
N ASP A 144 6.56 15.15 -3.70
CA ASP A 144 5.93 16.11 -4.61
C ASP A 144 5.01 15.41 -5.62
N GLU A 145 4.06 16.16 -6.15
CA GLU A 145 3.01 15.66 -7.05
C GLU A 145 3.57 15.09 -8.36
N ALA A 146 4.70 15.63 -8.87
CA ALA A 146 5.31 15.13 -10.09
C ALA A 146 5.96 13.75 -9.88
N THR A 147 6.62 13.55 -8.74
CA THR A 147 7.17 12.25 -8.33
C THR A 147 6.06 11.21 -8.16
N ILE A 148 4.96 11.55 -7.48
CA ILE A 148 3.80 10.66 -7.34
C ILE A 148 3.18 10.35 -8.70
N GLY A 149 2.99 11.35 -9.57
CA GLY A 149 2.46 11.15 -10.92
C GLY A 149 3.32 10.21 -11.76
N GLY A 150 4.65 10.34 -11.68
CA GLY A 150 5.60 9.43 -12.33
C GLY A 150 5.48 7.99 -11.83
N LEU A 151 5.40 7.82 -10.50
CA LEU A 151 5.23 6.50 -9.88
C LEU A 151 3.89 5.85 -10.26
N LEU A 152 2.79 6.62 -10.23
CA LEU A 152 1.47 6.13 -10.63
C LEU A 152 1.43 5.70 -12.10
N ASN A 153 2.10 6.44 -12.99
CA ASN A 153 2.21 6.04 -14.40
C ASN A 153 3.01 4.74 -14.57
N MET A 154 4.07 4.54 -13.78
CA MET A 154 4.83 3.28 -13.77
C MET A 154 3.98 2.12 -13.25
N VAL A 155 3.27 2.32 -12.14
CA VAL A 155 2.37 1.31 -11.56
C VAL A 155 1.28 0.90 -12.54
N ARG A 156 0.67 1.85 -13.26
CA ARG A 156 -0.36 1.56 -14.28
C ARG A 156 0.18 0.92 -15.55
N GLY A 157 1.41 1.27 -15.95
CA GLY A 157 1.97 0.81 -17.22
C GLY A 157 2.66 -0.55 -17.12
N THR A 158 3.43 -0.78 -16.07
CA THR A 158 4.33 -1.93 -15.96
C THR A 158 4.17 -2.73 -14.67
N GLY A 159 3.51 -2.15 -13.66
CA GLY A 159 3.57 -2.63 -12.29
C GLY A 159 4.98 -2.52 -11.69
N ILE A 160 5.07 -2.74 -10.38
CA ILE A 160 6.31 -2.73 -9.61
C ILE A 160 6.28 -3.93 -8.67
N LYS A 161 7.32 -4.76 -8.74
CA LYS A 161 7.52 -5.88 -7.83
C LYS A 161 8.88 -5.74 -7.16
N ALA A 162 8.91 -5.79 -5.84
CA ALA A 162 10.13 -5.65 -5.07
C ALA A 162 10.16 -6.63 -3.89
N ASN A 163 11.33 -7.22 -3.68
CA ASN A 163 11.66 -8.03 -2.51
C ASN A 163 12.71 -7.30 -1.70
N LEU A 164 12.36 -6.86 -0.50
CA LEU A 164 13.30 -6.29 0.45
C LEU A 164 13.75 -7.39 1.41
N ALA A 165 15.05 -7.72 1.39
CA ALA A 165 15.70 -8.58 2.36
C ALA A 165 16.36 -7.72 3.45
N LEU A 166 15.99 -7.95 4.71
CA LEU A 166 16.46 -7.19 5.86
C LEU A 166 17.48 -7.99 6.68
N PRO A 167 18.46 -7.31 7.31
CA PRO A 167 19.40 -7.97 8.21
C PRO A 167 18.67 -8.49 9.46
N VAL A 168 19.04 -9.71 9.87
CA VAL A 168 18.45 -10.36 11.05
C VAL A 168 18.73 -9.53 12.31
N GLY A 169 17.67 -9.19 13.04
CA GLY A 169 17.76 -8.44 14.29
C GLY A 169 18.55 -9.18 15.36
N ALA A 170 19.16 -8.42 16.29
CA ALA A 170 19.94 -8.99 17.37
C ALA A 170 19.10 -9.93 18.25
N GLY A 171 19.54 -11.18 18.41
CA GLY A 171 18.83 -12.19 19.20
C GLY A 171 17.68 -12.88 18.48
N GLN A 172 17.36 -12.49 17.24
CA GLN A 172 16.43 -13.20 16.38
C GLN A 172 17.13 -14.34 15.64
N THR A 173 16.37 -15.36 15.30
CA THR A 173 16.83 -16.47 14.45
C THR A 173 16.40 -16.22 13.00
N PRO A 174 17.20 -16.63 12.00
CA PRO A 174 16.79 -16.54 10.60
C PRO A 174 15.43 -17.21 10.38
N ALA A 175 14.48 -16.46 9.80
CA ALA A 175 13.16 -16.97 9.47
C ALA A 175 13.23 -17.82 8.21
N GLU A 176 12.46 -18.91 8.18
CA GLU A 176 12.25 -19.66 6.95
C GLU A 176 11.22 -18.91 6.10
N ILE A 177 11.67 -18.31 5.00
CA ILE A 177 10.83 -17.53 4.10
C ILE A 177 10.46 -18.43 2.90
N PRO A 178 9.18 -18.73 2.68
CA PRO A 178 8.71 -19.44 1.50
C PRO A 178 9.15 -18.77 0.20
N ALA A 179 9.47 -19.57 -0.82
CA ALA A 179 9.80 -19.05 -2.15
C ALA A 179 8.57 -18.50 -2.90
N GLU A 180 7.39 -19.04 -2.59
CA GLU A 180 6.11 -18.57 -3.12
C GLU A 180 5.28 -18.03 -1.98
N ILE A 181 4.68 -16.86 -2.20
CA ILE A 181 3.80 -16.21 -1.23
C ILE A 181 2.38 -16.66 -1.53
N ASP A 182 1.71 -17.21 -0.53
CA ASP A 182 0.29 -17.50 -0.62
C ASP A 182 -0.50 -16.18 -0.66
N ARG A 183 -1.20 -15.93 -1.76
CA ARG A 183 -2.05 -14.75 -1.95
C ARG A 183 -3.54 -15.08 -1.77
N THR A 184 -3.85 -16.31 -1.40
CA THR A 184 -5.24 -16.73 -1.26
C THR A 184 -5.81 -16.20 0.05
N VAL A 185 -7.01 -15.66 -0.04
CA VAL A 185 -7.77 -15.20 1.12
C VAL A 185 -8.58 -16.36 1.65
N GLN A 186 -8.38 -16.71 2.91
CA GLN A 186 -9.15 -17.78 3.52
C GLN A 186 -10.55 -17.31 3.90
N PRO A 187 -11.60 -18.10 3.58
CA PRO A 187 -12.95 -17.75 3.99
C PRO A 187 -13.04 -17.72 5.52
N ALA A 188 -13.93 -16.86 6.03
CA ALA A 188 -14.25 -16.80 7.44
C ALA A 188 -14.65 -18.18 8.01
N ASP A 189 -13.98 -18.60 9.09
CA ASP A 189 -14.41 -19.73 9.91
C ASP A 189 -15.07 -19.22 11.19
N LEU A 190 -16.38 -19.07 11.14
CA LEU A 190 -17.19 -18.62 12.29
C LEU A 190 -17.58 -19.76 13.22
N GLY A 191 -17.26 -21.02 12.88
CA GLY A 191 -17.79 -22.19 13.60
C GLY A 191 -19.31 -22.12 13.79
N ASP A 192 -19.75 -22.18 15.06
CA ASP A 192 -21.17 -22.10 15.45
C ASP A 192 -21.65 -20.66 15.78
N LEU A 193 -20.81 -19.63 15.57
CA LEU A 193 -21.12 -18.25 15.92
C LEU A 193 -22.00 -17.59 14.84
N SER A 194 -22.94 -16.77 15.30
CA SER A 194 -23.72 -15.91 14.40
C SER A 194 -22.87 -14.73 13.93
N THR A 195 -22.97 -14.38 12.64
CA THR A 195 -22.36 -13.17 12.07
C THR A 195 -22.72 -11.93 12.91
N PRO A 196 -21.72 -11.20 13.44
CA PRO A 196 -21.98 -9.94 14.10
C PRO A 196 -22.36 -8.87 13.06
N THR A 197 -23.45 -8.14 13.33
CA THR A 197 -23.89 -7.01 12.49
C THR A 197 -23.73 -5.68 13.24
N ILE A 198 -23.03 -4.72 12.65
CA ILE A 198 -22.81 -3.38 13.22
C ILE A 198 -23.15 -2.34 12.17
N HIS A 199 -24.22 -1.57 12.37
CA HIS A 199 -24.58 -0.46 11.49
C HIS A 199 -24.42 0.85 12.25
N LEU A 200 -23.59 1.74 11.74
CA LEU A 200 -23.31 3.06 12.31
C LEU A 200 -23.53 4.13 11.25
N ASP A 201 -24.31 5.15 11.59
CA ASP A 201 -24.41 6.36 10.79
C ASP A 201 -23.85 7.52 11.61
N ALA A 202 -22.95 8.32 11.05
CA ALA A 202 -22.41 9.51 11.70
C ALA A 202 -22.58 10.70 10.75
N THR A 203 -23.10 11.81 11.27
CA THR A 203 -23.23 13.06 10.51
C THR A 203 -22.33 14.12 11.11
N PHE A 204 -21.67 14.87 10.25
CA PHE A 204 -20.73 15.92 10.59
C PHE A 204 -21.10 17.22 9.89
N ASP A 205 -20.77 18.35 10.52
CA ASP A 205 -20.88 19.65 9.87
C ASP A 205 -19.77 19.87 8.83
N SER A 206 -19.89 20.92 8.04
CA SER A 206 -18.85 21.38 7.09
C SER A 206 -17.44 21.61 7.68
N ASN A 207 -17.30 21.72 9.01
CA ASN A 207 -16.01 21.86 9.70
C ASN A 207 -15.49 20.52 10.24
N GLY A 208 -16.22 19.42 10.05
CA GLY A 208 -15.87 18.08 10.52
C GLY A 208 -16.27 17.78 11.95
N ASN A 209 -17.13 18.58 12.59
CA ASN A 209 -17.61 18.30 13.95
C ASN A 209 -18.83 17.36 13.91
N LEU A 210 -18.86 16.35 14.78
CA LEU A 210 -19.98 15.43 14.88
C LEU A 210 -21.26 16.17 15.27
N THR A 211 -22.32 16.03 14.48
CA THR A 211 -23.66 16.58 14.76
C THR A 211 -24.63 15.50 15.22
N SER A 212 -24.48 14.26 14.74
CA SER A 212 -25.29 13.12 15.20
C SER A 212 -24.59 11.77 15.03
N LEU A 213 -24.97 10.81 15.87
CA LEU A 213 -24.63 9.40 15.77
C LEU A 213 -25.92 8.58 15.74
N GLY A 214 -26.19 7.97 14.59
CA GLY A 214 -27.46 7.34 14.25
C GLY A 214 -28.59 8.37 14.29
N THR A 215 -29.55 8.14 15.18
CA THR A 215 -30.69 9.05 15.40
C THR A 215 -30.47 10.01 16.56
N ILE A 216 -29.32 9.93 17.26
CA ILE A 216 -29.03 10.70 18.47
C ILE A 216 -28.20 11.93 18.10
N GLY A 217 -28.68 13.13 18.45
CA GLY A 217 -27.95 14.37 18.24
C GLY A 217 -26.78 14.55 19.21
N ALA A 218 -25.81 15.37 18.84
CA ALA A 218 -24.64 15.67 19.68
C ALA A 218 -25.00 16.29 21.05
N ASP A 219 -26.05 17.12 21.10
CA ASP A 219 -26.56 17.71 22.34
C ASP A 219 -27.14 16.63 23.28
N ASP A 220 -27.86 15.65 22.73
CA ASP A 220 -28.43 14.53 23.48
C ASP A 220 -27.33 13.61 24.02
N LEU A 221 -26.30 13.32 23.20
CA LEU A 221 -25.10 12.59 23.66
C LEU A 221 -24.41 13.32 24.80
N SER A 222 -24.26 14.65 24.68
CA SER A 222 -23.66 15.49 25.72
C SER A 222 -24.50 15.49 27.00
N ALA A 223 -25.83 15.48 26.89
CA ALA A 223 -26.74 15.38 28.03
C ALA A 223 -26.65 14.02 28.74
N LEU A 224 -26.27 12.95 28.03
CA LEU A 224 -25.97 11.64 28.59
C LEU A 224 -24.56 11.56 29.22
N GLY A 225 -23.80 12.67 29.22
CA GLY A 225 -22.42 12.72 29.70
C GLY A 225 -21.42 12.08 28.73
N VAL A 226 -21.85 11.79 27.50
CA VAL A 226 -21.02 11.23 26.45
C VAL A 226 -20.48 12.38 25.60
N ASN A 227 -19.25 12.82 25.90
CA ASN A 227 -18.52 13.72 25.01
C ASN A 227 -17.51 12.90 24.20
N LEU A 228 -17.86 12.61 22.95
CA LEU A 228 -17.01 11.78 22.10
C LEU A 228 -15.79 12.54 21.57
N GLY A 229 -15.84 13.89 21.50
CA GLY A 229 -14.74 14.70 20.94
C GLY A 229 -14.31 14.27 19.54
N ILE A 230 -15.18 13.55 18.81
CA ILE A 230 -14.87 13.00 17.48
C ILE A 230 -15.00 14.13 16.47
N ALA A 231 -13.89 14.45 15.83
CA ALA A 231 -13.85 15.27 14.64
C ALA A 231 -13.34 14.43 13.47
N LEU A 232 -13.90 14.66 12.28
CA LEU A 232 -13.35 14.08 11.07
C LEU A 232 -11.93 14.62 10.84
N PRO A 233 -10.94 13.74 10.58
CA PRO A 233 -9.62 14.20 10.20
C PRO A 233 -9.69 15.08 8.95
N PRO A 234 -8.90 16.17 8.86
CA PRO A 234 -8.89 17.06 7.69
C PRO A 234 -8.68 16.33 6.36
N GLN A 235 -7.85 15.28 6.37
CA GLN A 235 -7.56 14.46 5.20
C GLN A 235 -8.81 13.75 4.67
N VAL A 236 -9.72 13.34 5.56
CA VAL A 236 -10.99 12.72 5.16
C VAL A 236 -11.92 13.76 4.55
N LEU A 237 -11.99 14.97 5.12
CA LEU A 237 -12.77 16.07 4.54
C LEU A 237 -12.24 16.47 3.16
N ASP A 238 -10.93 16.52 2.98
CA ASP A 238 -10.29 16.87 1.72
C ASP A 238 -10.50 15.77 0.66
N LEU A 239 -10.43 14.49 1.05
CA LEU A 239 -10.80 13.36 0.20
C LEU A 239 -12.27 13.44 -0.24
N MET A 240 -13.20 13.69 0.68
CA MET A 240 -14.62 13.81 0.35
C MET A 240 -14.88 14.99 -0.60
N LYS A 241 -14.20 16.12 -0.40
CA LYS A 241 -14.27 17.27 -1.32
C LYS A 241 -13.69 16.97 -2.69
N SER A 242 -12.53 16.30 -2.78
CA SER A 242 -11.89 15.96 -4.05
C SER A 242 -12.74 14.98 -4.88
N LEU A 243 -13.42 14.06 -4.19
CA LEU A 243 -14.37 13.12 -4.76
C LEU A 243 -15.76 13.73 -5.05
N ASN A 244 -15.99 14.99 -4.66
CA ASN A 244 -17.31 15.63 -4.70
C ASN A 244 -18.39 14.77 -4.02
N ALA A 245 -18.03 14.13 -2.91
CA ALA A 245 -18.86 13.21 -2.15
C ALA A 245 -19.34 13.87 -0.84
N ASN A 246 -20.64 13.74 -0.56
CA ASN A 246 -21.22 14.16 0.73
C ASN A 246 -21.36 12.98 1.71
N GLU A 247 -21.07 11.77 1.23
CA GLU A 247 -21.16 10.53 2.00
C GLU A 247 -19.97 9.63 1.65
N LEU A 248 -19.37 9.07 2.70
CA LEU A 248 -18.39 8.00 2.66
C LEU A 248 -18.98 6.81 3.41
N SER A 249 -19.06 5.65 2.77
CA SER A 249 -19.49 4.39 3.38
C SER A 249 -18.29 3.49 3.53
N ILE A 250 -18.17 2.83 4.68
CA ILE A 250 -17.21 1.75 4.92
C ILE A 250 -18.04 0.52 5.23
N ALA A 251 -17.95 -0.50 4.38
CA ALA A 251 -18.66 -1.76 4.53
C ALA A 251 -17.68 -2.92 4.67
N ILE A 252 -17.89 -3.82 5.61
CA ILE A 252 -17.21 -5.13 5.65
C ILE A 252 -18.24 -6.17 5.20
N GLU A 253 -17.94 -6.82 4.08
CA GLU A 253 -18.75 -7.89 3.51
C GLU A 253 -17.89 -9.14 3.31
N GLY A 254 -18.00 -10.08 4.25
CA GLY A 254 -17.18 -11.29 4.23
C GLY A 254 -15.71 -10.96 4.47
N ASN A 255 -14.86 -11.19 3.46
CA ASN A 255 -13.42 -10.98 3.49
C ASN A 255 -13.00 -9.66 2.83
N LYS A 256 -13.95 -8.76 2.56
CA LYS A 256 -13.69 -7.47 1.91
C LYS A 256 -14.15 -6.32 2.78
N LEU A 257 -13.26 -5.35 2.98
CA LEU A 257 -13.63 -4.01 3.44
C LEU A 257 -13.72 -3.11 2.22
N ASN A 258 -14.91 -2.62 1.92
CA ASN A 258 -15.19 -1.68 0.85
C ASN A 258 -15.29 -0.26 1.42
N VAL A 259 -14.66 0.68 0.75
CA VAL A 259 -14.86 2.11 0.96
C VAL A 259 -15.55 2.66 -0.27
N ASP A 260 -16.73 3.22 -0.08
CA ASP A 260 -17.53 3.81 -1.14
C ASP A 260 -17.68 5.30 -0.92
N ALA A 261 -17.57 6.09 -1.99
CA ALA A 261 -17.83 7.51 -2.00
C ALA A 261 -18.75 7.85 -3.18
N ALA A 262 -19.74 8.70 -2.94
CA ALA A 262 -20.74 9.05 -3.97
C ALA A 262 -21.42 7.83 -4.64
N GLY A 263 -21.56 6.72 -3.90
CA GLY A 263 -22.16 5.48 -4.39
C GLY A 263 -21.27 4.63 -5.31
N GLN A 264 -19.98 4.95 -5.39
CA GLN A 264 -18.98 4.16 -6.12
C GLN A 264 -17.93 3.60 -5.17
N ASN A 265 -17.52 2.36 -5.39
CA ASN A 265 -16.39 1.78 -4.66
C ASN A 265 -15.09 2.46 -5.09
N ILE A 266 -14.41 3.06 -4.12
CA ILE A 266 -13.13 3.73 -4.32
C ILE A 266 -11.96 2.93 -3.75
N LEU A 267 -12.23 1.98 -2.87
CA LEU A 267 -11.19 1.11 -2.32
C LEU A 267 -11.83 -0.19 -1.88
N SER A 268 -11.14 -1.30 -2.12
CA SER A 268 -11.42 -2.55 -1.43
C SER A 268 -10.16 -3.02 -0.73
N ILE A 269 -10.31 -3.59 0.45
CA ILE A 269 -9.25 -4.28 1.18
C ILE A 269 -9.69 -5.72 1.38
N ASP A 270 -9.04 -6.61 0.64
CA ASP A 270 -9.16 -8.05 0.83
C ASP A 270 -8.35 -8.45 2.06
N HIS A 271 -8.98 -9.23 2.95
CA HIS A 271 -8.40 -9.62 4.21
C HIS A 271 -8.96 -10.96 4.70
N ASP A 272 -8.22 -11.60 5.58
CA ASP A 272 -8.63 -12.75 6.39
C ASP A 272 -8.00 -12.62 7.79
N ALA A 273 -8.25 -13.60 8.66
CA ALA A 273 -7.74 -13.55 10.02
C ALA A 273 -6.19 -13.55 10.07
N ASP A 274 -5.54 -14.34 9.21
CA ASP A 274 -4.09 -14.48 9.17
C ASP A 274 -3.39 -13.22 8.66
N SER A 275 -3.93 -12.60 7.61
CA SER A 275 -3.40 -11.34 7.07
C SER A 275 -3.61 -10.17 8.02
N LEU A 276 -4.76 -10.08 8.69
CA LEU A 276 -4.99 -9.06 9.72
C LEU A 276 -4.05 -9.26 10.92
N ALA A 277 -3.82 -10.50 11.35
CA ALA A 277 -2.86 -10.79 12.42
C ALA A 277 -1.44 -10.37 12.01
N ALA A 278 -1.00 -10.70 10.79
CA ALA A 278 0.29 -10.29 10.26
C ALA A 278 0.44 -8.76 10.19
N LEU A 279 -0.63 -8.04 9.80
CA LEU A 279 -0.65 -6.58 9.80
C LEU A 279 -0.54 -6.01 11.21
N ILE A 280 -1.27 -6.56 12.18
CA ILE A 280 -1.19 -6.10 13.58
C ILE A 280 0.20 -6.34 14.14
N ASP A 281 0.80 -7.51 13.93
CA ASP A 281 2.16 -7.83 14.38
C ASP A 281 3.17 -6.81 13.82
N LEU A 282 3.07 -6.49 12.52
CA LEU A 282 3.91 -5.47 11.89
C LEU A 282 3.66 -4.07 12.48
N ALA A 283 2.40 -3.64 12.55
CA ALA A 283 2.03 -2.31 12.99
C ALA A 283 2.36 -2.05 14.47
N SER A 284 2.34 -3.10 15.31
CA SER A 284 2.63 -3.02 16.74
C SER A 284 3.95 -2.31 17.04
N GLY A 285 4.99 -2.56 16.22
CA GLY A 285 6.29 -1.91 16.35
C GLY A 285 6.27 -0.41 16.08
N PHE A 286 5.37 0.06 15.21
CA PHE A 286 5.25 1.47 14.81
C PHE A 286 4.31 2.28 15.70
N LEU A 287 3.41 1.62 16.42
CA LEU A 287 2.38 2.27 17.22
C LEU A 287 2.85 2.68 18.62
N GLY A 288 4.10 2.39 19.01
CA GLY A 288 4.67 2.78 20.30
C GLY A 288 3.85 2.25 21.49
N ASN A 289 3.66 3.08 22.53
CA ASN A 289 2.83 2.76 23.71
C ASN A 289 1.32 2.86 23.44
N SER A 290 0.88 2.47 22.25
CA SER A 290 -0.55 2.39 21.91
C SER A 290 -1.25 1.35 22.78
N PRO A 291 -2.56 1.47 23.07
CA PRO A 291 -3.33 0.40 23.68
C PRO A 291 -3.15 -0.95 22.96
N LEU A 292 -2.88 -0.93 21.65
CA LEU A 292 -2.62 -2.11 20.82
C LEU A 292 -1.34 -2.88 21.20
N SER A 293 -0.42 -2.29 21.96
CA SER A 293 0.75 -3.02 22.48
C SER A 293 0.48 -3.79 23.78
N ASP A 294 -0.72 -3.68 24.35
CA ASP A 294 -1.10 -4.41 25.58
C ASP A 294 -1.28 -5.92 25.30
N PRO A 295 -0.59 -6.81 26.04
CA PRO A 295 -0.70 -8.26 25.82
C PRO A 295 -2.12 -8.82 26.01
N GLY A 296 -2.92 -8.24 26.90
CA GLY A 296 -4.31 -8.63 27.12
C GLY A 296 -5.19 -8.22 25.94
N LEU A 297 -5.00 -7.02 25.41
CA LEU A 297 -5.69 -6.56 24.21
C LEU A 297 -5.27 -7.37 22.98
N GLN A 298 -3.99 -7.71 22.83
CA GLN A 298 -3.52 -8.56 21.74
C GLN A 298 -4.16 -9.96 21.78
N GLN A 299 -4.31 -10.55 22.98
CA GLN A 299 -5.05 -11.81 23.11
C GLN A 299 -6.53 -11.67 22.76
N LEU A 300 -7.17 -10.57 23.15
CA LEU A 300 -8.55 -10.30 22.78
C LEU A 300 -8.69 -10.11 21.26
N LEU A 301 -7.79 -9.35 20.65
CA LEU A 301 -7.76 -9.11 19.21
C LEU A 301 -7.58 -10.42 18.46
N ASN A 302 -6.49 -11.14 18.72
CA ASN A 302 -6.12 -12.30 17.92
C ASN A 302 -7.04 -13.51 18.13
N ASN A 303 -7.56 -13.71 19.35
CA ASN A 303 -8.34 -14.92 19.66
C ASN A 303 -9.85 -14.71 19.63
N VAL A 304 -10.33 -13.46 19.68
CA VAL A 304 -11.76 -13.17 19.78
C VAL A 304 -12.23 -12.27 18.67
N ILE A 305 -11.53 -11.16 18.39
CA ILE A 305 -12.01 -10.16 17.43
C ILE A 305 -11.65 -10.57 16.00
N LEU A 306 -10.38 -10.82 15.70
CA LEU A 306 -9.91 -11.12 14.35
C LEU A 306 -10.61 -12.31 13.69
N PRO A 307 -10.91 -13.44 14.38
CA PRO A 307 -11.64 -14.54 13.77
C PRO A 307 -13.08 -14.17 13.35
N LEU A 308 -13.66 -13.12 13.94
CA LEU A 308 -15.02 -12.66 13.66
C LEU A 308 -15.07 -11.57 12.60
N VAL A 309 -13.96 -10.89 12.33
CA VAL A 309 -13.92 -9.79 11.36
C VAL A 309 -14.23 -10.32 9.96
N PRO A 310 -13.54 -11.36 9.45
CA PRO A 310 -13.99 -12.09 8.28
C PRO A 310 -15.39 -12.64 8.55
N GLY A 311 -16.36 -12.28 7.71
CA GLY A 311 -17.74 -12.74 7.88
C GLY A 311 -18.59 -11.90 8.84
N SER A 312 -18.07 -10.80 9.37
CA SER A 312 -18.88 -9.74 9.97
C SER A 312 -19.64 -8.94 8.90
N ASP A 313 -20.76 -8.35 9.31
CA ASP A 313 -21.52 -7.39 8.51
C ASP A 313 -21.41 -6.02 9.20
N VAL A 314 -20.45 -5.23 8.77
CA VAL A 314 -20.21 -3.90 9.34
C VAL A 314 -20.52 -2.86 8.29
N GLN A 315 -21.39 -1.91 8.59
CA GLN A 315 -21.65 -0.76 7.75
C GLN A 315 -21.49 0.53 8.55
N ILE A 316 -20.60 1.40 8.11
CA ILE A 316 -20.36 2.72 8.72
C ILE A 316 -20.54 3.78 7.64
N ASN A 317 -21.57 4.61 7.78
CA ASN A 317 -21.80 5.74 6.90
C ASN A 317 -21.38 7.04 7.59
N VAL A 318 -20.57 7.84 6.91
CA VAL A 318 -20.13 9.17 7.33
C VAL A 318 -20.70 10.19 6.36
N ARG A 319 -21.49 11.14 6.86
CA ARG A 319 -22.14 12.18 6.05
C ARG A 319 -21.68 13.57 6.46
N ILE A 320 -21.50 14.45 5.47
CA ILE A 320 -21.25 15.88 5.69
C ILE A 320 -22.51 16.67 5.31
N GLN A 321 -22.91 17.60 6.18
CA GLN A 321 -24.05 18.51 5.99
C GLN A 321 -23.69 19.99 6.18
#